data_AF-A0A928F2G2-F1
#
_entry.id   AF-A0A928F2G2-F1
#
_cell.length_a   1.000
_cell.length_b   1.000
_cell.length_c   1.000
_cell.angle_alpha   90.00
_cell.angle_beta   90.00
_cell.angle_gamma   90.00
#
_symmetry.space_group_name_H-M   'P 1'
#
loop_
_entity.id
_entity.type
_entity.pdbx_description
1 polymer ?
#
loop_
_entity_poly.entity_id
_entity_poly.type
_entity_poly.pdbx_seq_one_letter_code
_entity_poly.pdbx_strand_id
1 'polypeptide(L)'
;MSKEMKRELRKLRLKHDLIEKTDCTPEENSAFSEIKAQQGILPENVFEYLGDDGTGKGTFYKVSDTGLTDAEKEEYIQLKQSRDIAIIKNCTVFFTVLAALGLTLAILNYISYMM
;
A
#
# COMPACT_ATOMS: atom_id res chain seq x y z
N MET A 1 -5.17 -4.64 20.58
CA MET A 1 -5.15 -4.14 19.18
C MET A 1 -6.56 -4.27 18.59
N SER A 2 -7.15 -3.18 18.08
CA SER A 2 -8.54 -3.18 17.58
C SER A 2 -8.69 -3.98 16.27
N LYS A 3 -9.91 -4.45 15.94
CA LYS A 3 -10.19 -5.17 14.68
C LYS A 3 -9.83 -4.32 13.45
N GLU A 4 -10.01 -3.02 13.56
CA GLU A 4 -9.66 -2.04 12.52
C GLU A 4 -8.15 -1.96 12.29
N MET A 5 -7.35 -1.88 13.35
CA MET A 5 -5.88 -1.89 13.24
C MET A 5 -5.37 -3.15 12.54
N LYS A 6 -5.95 -4.33 12.84
CA LYS A 6 -5.58 -5.59 12.16
C LYS A 6 -5.90 -5.55 10.66
N ARG A 7 -7.02 -4.91 10.28
CA ARG A 7 -7.41 -4.75 8.88
C ARG A 7 -6.46 -3.83 8.14
N GLU A 8 -6.13 -2.68 8.73
CA GLU A 8 -5.20 -1.72 8.14
C GLU A 8 -3.79 -2.31 8.02
N LEU A 9 -3.32 -3.05 9.02
CA LEU A 9 -2.03 -3.73 8.95
C LEU A 9 -1.95 -4.71 7.77
N ARG A 10 -3.02 -5.49 7.53
CA ARG A 10 -3.10 -6.41 6.39
C ARG A 10 -3.06 -5.67 5.07
N LYS A 11 -3.81 -4.57 4.94
CA LYS A 11 -3.79 -3.73 3.73
C LYS A 11 -2.39 -3.20 3.44
N LEU A 12 -1.68 -2.74 4.47
CA LEU A 12 -0.30 -2.28 4.33
C LEU A 12 0.62 -3.41 3.89
N ARG A 13 0.50 -4.60 4.49
CA ARG A 13 1.30 -5.76 4.07
C ARG A 13 1.05 -6.15 2.62
N LEU A 14 -0.21 -6.13 2.16
CA LEU A 14 -0.56 -6.36 0.75
C LEU A 14 0.02 -5.28 -0.17
N LYS A 15 -0.13 -4.00 0.19
CA LYS A 15 0.39 -2.87 -0.59
C LYS A 15 1.91 -2.90 -0.75
N HIS A 16 2.60 -3.50 0.20
CA HIS A 16 4.05 -3.61 0.20
C HIS A 16 4.55 -4.99 -0.24
N ASP A 17 3.69 -5.82 -0.84
CA ASP A 17 4.05 -7.14 -1.36
C ASP A 17 4.71 -8.03 -0.28
N LEU A 18 4.34 -7.84 0.99
CA LEU A 18 4.83 -8.64 2.12
C LEU A 18 3.98 -9.89 2.36
N ILE A 19 2.78 -9.90 1.78
CA ILE A 19 1.85 -11.03 1.75
C ILE A 19 1.18 -11.03 0.36
N GLU A 20 0.84 -12.22 -0.11
CA GLU A 20 0.15 -12.40 -1.38
C GLU A 20 -1.34 -12.62 -1.16
N LYS A 21 -2.11 -12.28 -2.19
CA LYS A 21 -3.55 -12.49 -2.22
C LYS A 21 -3.89 -13.33 -3.43
N THR A 22 -4.62 -14.41 -3.18
CA THR A 22 -5.12 -15.30 -4.22
C THR A 22 -6.63 -15.35 -4.13
N ASP A 23 -7.31 -15.01 -5.22
CA ASP A 23 -8.76 -15.14 -5.30
C ASP A 23 -9.16 -16.61 -5.27
N CYS A 24 -10.19 -16.92 -4.49
CA CYS A 24 -10.71 -18.28 -4.40
C CYS A 24 -11.48 -18.65 -5.68
N THR A 25 -11.43 -19.93 -6.08
CA THR A 25 -12.19 -20.43 -7.23
C THR A 25 -13.71 -20.42 -6.94
N PRO A 26 -14.59 -20.54 -7.95
CA PRO A 26 -16.03 -20.60 -7.73
C PRO A 26 -16.47 -21.75 -6.80
N GLU A 27 -15.80 -22.91 -6.88
CA GLU A 27 -16.07 -24.06 -6.00
C GLU A 27 -15.69 -23.72 -4.55
N GLU A 28 -14.50 -23.12 -4.36
CA GLU A 28 -14.04 -22.68 -3.05
C GLU A 28 -14.94 -21.59 -2.45
N ASN A 29 -15.39 -20.63 -3.26
CA ASN A 29 -16.31 -19.59 -2.82
C ASN A 29 -17.64 -20.18 -2.34
N SER A 30 -18.14 -21.21 -3.02
CA SER A 30 -19.36 -21.90 -2.62
C SER A 30 -19.16 -22.62 -1.28
N ALA A 31 -18.06 -23.36 -1.14
CA ALA A 31 -17.71 -24.05 0.10
C ALA A 31 -17.52 -23.07 1.28
N PHE A 32 -16.81 -21.95 1.09
CA PHE A 32 -16.60 -20.96 2.15
C PHE A 32 -17.88 -20.18 2.50
N SER A 33 -18.78 -19.97 1.54
CA SER A 33 -20.12 -19.43 1.81
C SER A 33 -20.92 -20.36 2.72
N GLU A 34 -20.89 -21.66 2.45
CA GLU A 34 -21.56 -22.67 3.28
C GLU A 34 -20.95 -22.77 4.68
N ILE A 35 -19.61 -22.81 4.78
CA ILE A 35 -18.90 -22.82 6.08
C ILE A 35 -19.27 -21.59 6.90
N LYS A 36 -19.29 -20.41 6.27
CA LYS A 36 -19.68 -19.17 6.94
C LYS A 36 -21.14 -19.20 7.41
N ALA A 37 -22.05 -19.77 6.62
CA ALA A 37 -23.47 -19.91 6.99
C ALA A 37 -23.69 -20.92 8.13
N GLN A 38 -22.94 -22.03 8.15
CA GLN A 38 -23.09 -23.11 9.13
C GLN A 38 -22.36 -22.82 10.46
N GLN A 39 -21.12 -22.34 10.39
CA GLN A 39 -20.24 -22.19 11.55
C GLN A 39 -20.02 -20.74 11.97
N GLY A 40 -20.36 -19.77 11.12
CA GLY A 40 -20.16 -18.34 11.38
C GLY A 40 -18.70 -17.88 11.35
N ILE A 41 -17.74 -18.79 11.13
CA ILE A 41 -16.30 -18.52 11.21
C ILE A 41 -15.64 -19.01 9.92
N LEU A 42 -14.86 -18.12 9.29
CA LEU A 42 -14.05 -18.47 8.12
C LEU A 42 -12.73 -19.13 8.55
N PRO A 43 -12.17 -20.02 7.72
CA PRO A 43 -10.84 -20.60 7.97
C PRO A 43 -9.76 -19.53 8.13
N GLU A 44 -8.69 -19.91 8.84
CA GLU A 44 -7.54 -19.03 9.02
C GLU A 44 -6.98 -18.61 7.65
N ASN A 45 -6.66 -17.32 7.52
CA ASN A 45 -6.19 -16.68 6.29
C ASN A 45 -7.18 -16.59 5.11
N VAL A 46 -8.46 -16.95 5.30
CA VAL A 46 -9.53 -16.72 4.33
C VAL A 46 -10.34 -15.48 4.72
N PHE A 47 -10.57 -14.60 3.76
CA PHE A 47 -11.32 -13.36 3.96
C PHE A 47 -12.35 -13.20 2.86
N GLU A 48 -13.47 -12.58 3.23
CA GLU A 48 -14.51 -12.23 2.28
C GLU A 48 -14.30 -10.80 1.76
N TYR A 49 -14.64 -10.59 0.50
CA TYR A 49 -14.80 -9.25 -0.05
C TYR A 49 -16.07 -8.60 0.51
N LEU A 50 -15.92 -7.36 0.97
CA LEU A 50 -17.04 -6.56 1.44
C LEU A 50 -17.51 -5.60 0.34
N GLY A 51 -18.82 -5.40 0.24
CA GLY A 51 -19.44 -4.30 -0.50
C GLY A 51 -19.29 -2.96 0.21
N ASP A 52 -19.72 -1.90 -0.47
CA ASP A 52 -19.61 -0.51 0.04
C ASP A 52 -20.45 -0.29 1.29
N ASP A 53 -21.51 -1.08 1.46
CA ASP A 53 -22.39 -1.15 2.63
C ASP A 53 -21.84 -2.05 3.76
N GLY A 54 -20.65 -2.65 3.57
CA GLY A 54 -20.05 -3.58 4.50
C GLY A 54 -20.67 -4.98 4.48
N THR A 55 -21.58 -5.27 3.53
CA THR A 55 -22.13 -6.61 3.37
C THR A 55 -21.16 -7.54 2.65
N GLY A 56 -21.20 -8.82 3.00
CA GLY A 56 -20.37 -9.83 2.35
C GLY A 56 -20.83 -10.10 0.92
N LYS A 57 -19.90 -10.09 -0.05
CA LYS A 57 -20.19 -10.33 -1.47
C LYS A 57 -20.30 -11.82 -1.84
N GLY A 58 -20.07 -12.74 -0.91
CA GLY A 58 -20.00 -14.18 -1.20
C GLY A 58 -18.79 -14.58 -2.06
N THR A 59 -17.83 -13.66 -2.24
CA THR A 59 -16.55 -13.93 -2.89
C THR A 59 -15.43 -13.82 -1.85
N PHE A 60 -14.48 -14.74 -1.93
CA PHE A 60 -13.43 -14.90 -0.93
C PHE A 60 -12.05 -14.83 -1.57
N TYR A 61 -11.06 -14.53 -0.73
CA TYR A 61 -9.66 -14.57 -1.08
C TYR A 61 -8.84 -15.16 0.07
N LYS A 62 -7.74 -15.81 -0.29
CA LYS A 62 -6.73 -16.32 0.62
C LYS A 62 -5.58 -15.35 0.70
N VAL A 63 -4.97 -15.27 1.88
CA VAL A 63 -3.73 -14.55 2.11
C VAL A 63 -2.63 -15.55 2.42
N SER A 64 -1.57 -15.53 1.64
CA SER A 64 -0.36 -16.33 1.88
C SER A 64 0.81 -15.44 2.23
N ASP A 65 1.75 -15.96 3.02
CA ASP A 65 3.06 -15.33 3.15
C ASP A 65 3.83 -15.52 1.84
N THR A 66 4.66 -14.54 1.50
CA THR A 66 5.49 -14.48 0.28
C THR A 66 6.71 -15.41 0.35
N GLY A 67 6.84 -16.23 1.39
CA GLY A 67 8.02 -17.05 1.66
C GLY A 67 9.22 -16.29 2.21
N LEU A 68 9.14 -14.96 2.31
CA LEU A 68 10.17 -14.11 2.91
C LEU A 68 10.22 -14.29 4.43
N THR A 69 11.43 -14.47 4.95
CA THR A 69 11.72 -14.43 6.40
C THR A 69 11.49 -13.03 6.96
N ASP A 70 11.32 -12.93 8.29
CA ASP A 70 11.13 -11.63 8.94
C ASP A 70 12.32 -10.69 8.72
N ALA A 71 13.55 -11.23 8.65
CA ALA A 71 14.75 -10.46 8.37
C ALA A 71 14.74 -9.88 6.94
N GLU A 72 14.36 -10.68 5.94
CA GLU A 72 14.26 -10.21 4.55
C GLU A 72 13.11 -9.21 4.37
N LYS A 73 12.00 -9.38 5.10
CA LYS A 73 10.91 -8.40 5.11
C LYS A 73 11.38 -7.06 5.67
N GLU A 74 12.17 -7.08 6.75
CA GLU A 74 12.75 -5.88 7.32
C GLU A 74 13.74 -5.20 6.36
N GLU A 75 14.66 -5.97 5.77
CA GLU A 75 15.60 -5.47 4.78
C GLU A 75 14.88 -4.84 3.58
N TYR A 76 13.85 -5.50 3.05
CA TYR A 76 13.02 -4.97 1.97
C TYR A 76 12.39 -3.62 2.34
N ILE A 77 11.83 -3.49 3.54
CA ILE A 77 11.23 -2.23 4.02
C ILE A 77 12.30 -1.14 4.09
N GLN A 78 13.47 -1.44 4.65
CA GLN A 78 14.57 -0.48 4.77
C GLN A 78 15.08 -0.01 3.39
N LEU A 79 15.24 -0.93 2.44
CA LEU A 79 15.64 -0.61 1.08
C LEU A 79 14.61 0.26 0.36
N LYS A 80 13.31 -0.04 0.52
CA LYS A 80 12.22 0.76 -0.06
C LYS A 80 12.19 2.17 0.51
N GLN A 81 12.34 2.31 1.84
CA GLN A 81 12.44 3.61 2.50
C GLN A 81 13.65 4.41 2.01
N SER A 82 14.83 3.77 1.93
CA SER A 82 16.05 4.41 1.44
C SER A 82 15.90 4.92 0.00
N ARG A 83 15.30 4.10 -0.88
CA ARG A 83 14.99 4.49 -2.26
C ARG A 83 14.03 5.69 -2.31
N ASP A 84 12.95 5.65 -1.53
CA ASP A 84 11.96 6.72 -1.55
C ASP A 84 12.55 8.04 -1.00
N ILE A 85 13.42 7.98 0.02
CA ILE A 85 14.19 9.14 0.50
C ILE A 85 15.13 9.68 -0.60
N ALA A 86 15.81 8.80 -1.34
CA ALA A 86 16.68 9.23 -2.44
C ALA A 86 15.90 9.94 -3.55
N ILE A 87 14.69 9.47 -3.87
CA ILE A 87 13.80 10.13 -4.83
C ILE A 87 13.40 11.51 -4.33
N ILE A 88 12.95 11.63 -3.07
CA ILE A 88 12.58 12.92 -2.46
C ILE A 88 13.76 13.89 -2.51
N LYS A 89 14.96 13.44 -2.15
CA LYS A 89 16.18 14.26 -2.21
C LYS A 89 16.42 14.80 -3.62
N ASN A 90 16.30 13.96 -4.65
CA ASN A 90 16.49 14.38 -6.04
C ASN A 90 15.43 15.40 -6.46
N CYS A 91 14.16 15.19 -6.10
CA CYS A 91 13.09 16.16 -6.34
C CYS A 91 13.36 17.50 -5.64
N THR A 92 13.80 17.48 -4.38
CA THR A 92 14.16 18.69 -3.64
C THR A 92 15.27 19.46 -4.34
N VAL A 93 16.36 18.78 -4.74
CA VAL A 93 17.46 19.42 -5.48
C VAL A 93 16.94 20.06 -6.77
N PHE A 94 16.13 19.34 -7.55
CA PHE A 94 15.53 19.87 -8.78
C PHE A 94 14.72 21.15 -8.54
N PHE A 95 13.82 21.14 -7.55
CA PHE A 95 13.02 22.33 -7.21
C PHE A 95 13.87 23.49 -6.68
N THR A 96 14.93 23.22 -5.92
CA THR A 96 15.83 24.28 -5.44
C THR A 96 16.58 24.98 -6.58
N VAL A 97 17.05 24.22 -7.59
CA VAL A 97 17.70 24.78 -8.77
C VAL A 97 16.72 25.61 -9.61
N LEU A 98 15.50 25.10 -9.82
CA LEU A 98 14.45 25.86 -10.51
C LEU A 98 14.10 27.16 -9.79
N ALA A 99 13.97 27.13 -8.47
CA ALA A 99 13.68 28.31 -7.67
C ALA A 99 14.82 29.34 -7.75
N ALA A 100 16.07 28.89 -7.70
CA ALA A 100 17.24 29.76 -7.83
C ALA A 100 17.26 30.45 -9.22
N LEU A 101 17.04 29.70 -10.30
CA LEU A 101 16.95 30.27 -11.65
C LEU A 101 15.81 31.28 -11.76
N GLY A 102 14.62 30.94 -11.26
CA GLY A 102 13.47 31.83 -11.25
C GLY A 102 13.75 33.14 -10.50
N LEU A 103 14.39 33.06 -9.32
CA LEU A 103 14.78 34.22 -8.54
C LEU A 103 15.78 35.10 -9.30
N THR A 104 16.80 34.51 -9.92
CA THR A 104 17.80 35.28 -10.68
C THR A 104 17.18 36.03 -11.86
N LEU A 105 16.28 35.40 -12.61
CA LEU A 105 15.57 36.04 -13.72
C LEU A 105 14.64 37.16 -13.23
N ALA A 106 13.94 36.94 -12.13
CA ALA A 106 13.07 37.96 -11.55
C ALA A 106 13.85 39.21 -11.11
N ILE A 107 15.02 39.01 -10.48
CA ILE A 107 15.90 40.10 -10.07
C ILE A 107 16.44 40.87 -11.29
N LEU A 108 16.92 40.16 -12.32
CA LEU A 108 17.42 40.81 -13.55
C LEU A 108 16.35 41.63 -14.27
N ASN A 109 15.12 41.10 -14.33
CA ASN A 109 13.99 41.82 -14.92
C ASN A 109 13.64 43.07 -14.11
N TYR A 110 13.59 42.94 -12.77
CA TYR A 110 13.34 44.08 -11.88
C TYR A 110 14.40 45.19 -12.04
N ILE A 111 15.68 44.85 -12.11
CA ILE A 111 16.77 45.83 -12.33
C ILE A 111 16.61 46.51 -13.70
N SER A 112 16.31 45.74 -14.75
CA SER A 112 16.11 46.29 -16.10
C SER A 112 14.91 47.24 -16.20
N TYR A 113 13.88 47.03 -15.38
CA TYR A 113 12.69 47.90 -15.34
C TYR A 113 12.91 49.19 -14.53
N MET A 114 13.89 49.19 -13.62
CA MET A 114 14.20 50.33 -12.75
C MET A 114 15.26 51.28 -13.34
N MET A 115 16.06 50.80 -14.30
CA MET A 115 17.07 51.58 -15.04
C MET A 115 16.47 52.24 -16.28
#